data_AF-A0A084W243-F1
#
_entry.id   AF-A0A084W243-F1
#
_cell.length_a   1.000
_cell.length_b   1.000
_cell.length_c   1.000
_cell.angle_alpha   90.00
_cell.angle_beta   90.00
_cell.angle_gamma   90.00
#
_symmetry.space_group_name_H-M   'P 1'
#
loop_
_entity.id
_entity.type
_entity.pdbx_description
1 polymer ?
#
loop_
_entity_poly.entity_id
_entity_poly.type
_entity_poly.pdbx_seq_one_letter_code
_entity_poly.pdbx_strand_id
1 'polypeptide(L)'
;MRIETCFFCSSKIFPGHGMVFVRNDCKVFRFCRSKCRREFNKKKNPRKLRWTKAYRKTHGKELTVDPSFEFEKRRNVPVKYDRELWNKTIDAVKKINEIKLRRECHFVMERLRKGRDHEIHRDIVDVQKNIALIRSPAIGVKERRAKEEAQESALLMDMEEGEEEEEIQYVDARKLEKQLEESASLLEDDEEMMKA
;
A
#
# COMPACT_ATOMS: atom_id res chain seq x y z
N MET A 1 -0.55 17.48 29.25
CA MET A 1 -0.55 16.00 29.39
C MET A 1 0.64 15.42 28.63
N ARG A 2 1.27 14.34 29.12
CA ARG A 2 2.47 13.76 28.49
C ARG A 2 2.19 12.34 27.99
N ILE A 3 2.58 12.05 26.75
CA ILE A 3 2.58 10.70 26.20
C ILE A 3 3.88 10.02 26.61
N GLU A 4 3.76 8.91 27.33
CA GLU A 4 4.93 8.16 27.80
C GLU A 4 5.22 6.98 26.88
N THR A 5 6.41 6.40 27.00
CA THR A 5 6.77 5.18 26.27
C THR A 5 6.73 3.99 27.21
N CYS A 6 6.23 2.86 26.70
CA CYS A 6 6.26 1.61 27.42
C CYS A 6 7.69 1.08 27.54
N PHE A 7 8.07 0.64 28.73
CA PHE A 7 9.38 0.05 28.99
C PHE A 7 9.67 -1.19 28.14
N PHE A 8 8.65 -2.01 27.87
CA PHE A 8 8.82 -3.30 27.20
C PHE A 8 8.61 -3.23 25.68
N CYS A 9 7.44 -2.71 25.28
CA CYS A 9 7.02 -2.65 23.87
C CYS A 9 7.58 -1.42 23.13
N SER A 10 8.00 -0.37 23.86
CA SER A 10 8.29 0.98 23.36
C SER A 10 7.13 1.67 22.61
N SER A 11 5.92 1.12 22.66
CA SER A 11 4.71 1.79 22.18
C SER A 11 4.37 3.00 23.05
N LYS A 12 3.65 3.95 22.47
CA LYS A 12 3.14 5.13 23.15
C LYS A 12 2.04 4.75 24.15
N ILE A 13 2.01 5.41 25.30
CA ILE A 13 1.01 5.25 26.38
C ILE A 13 0.31 6.59 26.55
N PHE A 14 -1.00 6.59 26.30
CA PHE A 14 -1.86 7.75 26.48
C PHE A 14 -2.32 7.87 27.94
N PRO A 15 -2.70 9.08 28.41
CA PRO A 15 -3.27 9.27 29.74
C PRO A 15 -4.45 8.33 30.00
N GLY A 16 -4.54 7.77 31.20
CA GLY A 16 -5.60 6.81 31.57
C GLY A 16 -5.41 5.38 31.05
N HIS A 17 -4.37 5.10 30.25
CA HIS A 17 -4.12 3.78 29.70
C HIS A 17 -2.89 3.10 30.33
N GLY A 18 -2.94 1.77 30.46
CA GLY A 18 -1.80 0.94 30.84
C GLY A 18 -1.65 0.79 32.34
N MET A 19 -0.43 0.56 32.80
CA MET A 19 -0.14 0.36 34.22
C MET A 19 1.27 0.82 34.56
N VAL A 20 1.46 1.18 35.82
CA VAL A 20 2.74 1.65 36.36
C VAL A 20 3.19 0.68 37.45
N PHE A 21 4.46 0.31 37.41
CA PHE A 21 5.12 -0.46 38.46
C PHE A 21 6.27 0.37 38.99
N VAL A 22 6.24 0.68 40.29
CA VAL A 22 7.34 1.34 40.99
C VAL A 22 8.11 0.26 41.73
N ARG A 23 9.40 0.15 41.44
CA ARG A 23 10.30 -0.77 42.13
C ARG A 23 10.94 -0.06 43.32
N ASN A 24 11.41 -0.82 44.31
CA ASN A 24 12.02 -0.31 45.54
C ASN A 24 13.21 0.65 45.32
N ASP A 25 13.90 0.57 44.17
CA ASP A 25 14.95 1.53 43.77
C ASP A 25 14.40 2.84 43.18
N CYS A 26 13.14 3.17 43.48
CA CYS A 26 12.38 4.31 42.96
C CYS A 26 12.28 4.36 41.43
N LYS A 27 12.59 3.27 40.71
CA LYS A 27 12.45 3.22 39.25
C LYS A 27 11.01 2.96 38.87
N VAL A 28 10.49 3.84 38.02
CA VAL A 28 9.13 3.79 37.49
C VAL A 28 9.13 3.10 36.13
N PHE A 29 8.48 1.95 36.06
CA PHE A 29 8.26 1.20 34.82
C PHE A 29 6.82 1.40 34.37
N ARG A 30 6.63 1.95 33.17
CA ARG A 30 5.31 2.14 32.55
C ARG A 30 5.09 1.06 31.50
N PHE A 31 3.90 0.45 31.50
CA PHE A 31 3.53 -0.61 30.57
C PHE A 31 2.30 -0.26 29.74
N CYS A 32 2.36 -0.54 28.43
CA CYS A 32 1.28 -0.29 27.49
C CYS A 32 0.05 -1.18 27.77
N ARG A 33 0.27 -2.48 28.04
CA ARG A 33 -0.78 -3.50 28.18
C ARG A 33 -0.39 -4.55 29.24
N SER A 34 -1.37 -5.34 29.71
CA SER A 34 -1.16 -6.46 30.65
C SER A 34 -0.14 -7.49 30.15
N LYS A 35 -0.13 -7.77 28.84
CA LYS A 35 0.88 -8.58 28.15
C LYS A 35 2.30 -8.16 28.59
N CYS A 36 2.68 -6.91 28.30
CA CYS A 36 4.00 -6.37 28.62
C CYS A 36 4.37 -6.50 30.10
N ARG A 37 3.40 -6.29 31.00
CA ARG A 37 3.61 -6.46 32.44
C ARG A 37 3.89 -7.91 32.81
N ARG A 38 3.11 -8.87 32.29
CA ARG A 38 3.34 -10.28 32.57
C ARG A 38 4.70 -10.74 32.06
N GLU A 39 5.11 -10.32 30.86
CA GLU A 39 6.43 -10.70 30.33
C GLU A 39 7.58 -10.04 31.11
N PHE A 40 7.38 -8.82 31.61
CA PHE A 40 8.30 -8.20 32.55
C PHE A 40 8.39 -8.98 33.88
N ASN A 41 7.25 -9.38 34.45
CA ASN A 41 7.23 -10.21 35.67
C ASN A 41 7.91 -11.58 35.45
N LYS A 42 7.77 -12.16 34.25
CA LYS A 42 8.50 -13.36 33.81
C LYS A 42 9.98 -13.11 33.51
N LYS A 43 10.50 -11.92 33.80
CA LYS A 43 11.90 -11.50 33.58
C LYS A 43 12.38 -11.72 32.14
N LYS A 44 11.48 -11.64 31.16
CA LYS A 44 11.86 -11.80 29.74
C LYS A 44 12.62 -10.56 29.27
N ASN A 45 13.68 -10.76 28.51
CA ASN A 45 14.46 -9.67 27.94
C ASN A 45 13.78 -9.15 26.65
N PRO A 46 13.35 -7.87 26.56
CA PRO A 46 12.74 -7.30 25.37
C PRO A 46 13.61 -7.46 24.12
N ARG A 47 14.95 -7.38 24.25
CA ARG A 47 15.89 -7.50 23.13
C ARG A 47 15.88 -8.88 22.47
N LYS A 48 15.36 -9.92 23.14
CA LYS A 48 15.21 -11.27 22.59
C LYS A 48 13.80 -11.54 22.03
N LEU A 49 12.83 -10.64 22.24
CA LEU A 49 11.45 -10.83 21.81
C LEU A 49 11.16 -10.11 20.49
N ARG A 50 10.94 -10.90 19.43
CA ARG A 50 10.86 -10.46 18.02
C ARG A 50 9.90 -9.30 17.73
N TRP A 51 8.81 -9.20 18.48
CA TRP A 51 7.74 -8.21 18.26
C TRP A 51 8.02 -6.84 18.89
N THR A 52 9.00 -6.74 19.80
CA THR A 52 9.31 -5.48 20.47
C THR A 52 10.15 -4.56 19.58
N LYS A 53 10.05 -3.25 19.78
CA LYS A 53 10.91 -2.27 19.11
C LYS A 53 12.39 -2.42 19.50
N ALA A 54 12.66 -2.81 20.75
CA ALA A 54 14.02 -3.07 21.22
C ALA A 54 14.71 -4.20 20.43
N TYR A 55 14.01 -5.31 20.16
CA TYR A 55 14.51 -6.36 19.28
C TYR A 55 14.74 -5.83 17.86
N ARG A 56 13.78 -5.10 17.30
CA ARG A 56 13.88 -4.58 15.93
C ARG A 56 15.08 -3.67 15.74
N LYS A 57 15.36 -2.77 16.68
CA LYS A 57 16.55 -1.89 16.64
C LYS A 57 17.86 -2.67 16.74
N THR A 58 17.95 -3.62 17.68
CA THR A 58 19.19 -4.41 17.87
C THR A 58 19.50 -5.34 16.71
N HIS A 59 18.49 -5.83 15.99
CA HIS A 59 18.65 -6.73 14.84
C HIS A 59 18.61 -5.99 13.48
N GLY A 60 18.82 -4.67 13.46
CA GLY A 60 18.87 -3.89 12.21
C GLY A 60 17.56 -3.87 11.41
N LYS A 61 16.41 -4.09 12.05
CA LYS A 61 15.09 -4.06 11.38
C LYS A 61 14.49 -2.66 11.28
N GLU A 62 15.07 -1.68 11.94
CA GLU A 62 14.65 -0.28 11.92
C GLU A 62 15.88 0.61 11.80
N LEU A 63 15.69 1.82 11.29
CA LEU A 63 16.72 2.84 11.28
C LEU A 63 17.05 3.23 12.73
N THR A 64 18.29 3.03 13.15
CA THR A 64 18.74 3.27 14.53
C THR A 64 19.47 4.60 14.71
N VAL A 65 20.31 4.96 13.74
CA VAL A 65 21.16 6.16 13.76
C VAL A 65 20.66 7.11 12.68
N ASP A 66 19.97 8.18 13.09
CA ASP A 66 19.51 9.24 12.19
C ASP A 66 19.42 10.58 12.95
N PRO A 67 19.84 11.71 12.35
CA PRO A 67 19.75 13.02 12.97
C PRO A 67 18.33 13.44 13.35
N SER A 68 17.28 12.95 12.67
CA SER A 68 15.90 13.29 13.01
C SER A 68 15.49 12.80 14.40
N PHE A 69 16.15 11.77 14.95
CA PHE A 69 15.87 11.27 16.30
C PHE A 69 16.37 12.21 17.41
N GLU A 70 17.32 13.09 17.13
CA GLU A 70 17.87 14.03 18.11
C GLU A 70 16.86 15.09 18.55
N PHE A 71 15.85 15.37 17.72
CA PHE A 71 14.79 16.33 18.02
C PHE A 71 13.83 15.83 19.12
N GLU A 72 13.66 14.52 19.33
CA GLU A 72 12.77 13.93 20.36
C GLU A 72 13.41 13.91 21.77
N LYS A 73 14.54 14.60 21.98
CA LYS A 73 15.26 14.59 23.27
C LYS A 73 14.47 15.23 24.42
N ARG A 74 14.62 14.66 25.62
CA ARG A 74 14.07 15.26 26.86
C ARG A 74 14.88 16.50 27.22
N ARG A 75 14.21 17.66 27.29
CA ARG A 75 14.80 18.92 27.76
C ARG A 75 14.52 19.07 29.26
N ASN A 76 15.57 19.22 30.06
CA ASN A 76 15.45 19.43 31.52
C ASN A 76 15.42 20.91 31.90
N VAL A 77 15.86 21.80 31.00
CA VAL A 77 15.83 23.25 31.19
C VAL A 77 14.65 23.82 30.39
N PRO A 78 13.68 24.46 31.05
CA PRO A 78 12.59 25.15 30.37
C PRO A 78 13.09 26.44 29.72
N VAL A 79 12.46 26.83 28.61
CA VAL A 79 12.67 28.13 27.96
C VAL A 79 11.45 28.98 28.22
N LYS A 80 11.63 30.31 28.34
CA LYS A 80 10.50 31.24 28.43
C LYS A 80 9.62 31.10 27.18
N TYR A 81 8.31 31.16 27.37
CA TYR A 81 7.38 31.09 26.25
C TYR A 81 7.58 32.29 25.31
N ASP A 82 7.69 31.99 24.02
CA ASP A 82 7.68 32.93 22.92
C ASP A 82 6.80 32.35 21.81
N ARG A 83 5.84 33.13 21.33
CA ARG A 83 4.85 32.73 20.33
C ARG A 83 5.50 32.46 18.97
N GLU A 84 6.47 33.28 18.57
CA GLU A 84 7.15 33.09 17.29
C GLU A 84 7.95 31.79 17.27
N LEU A 85 8.73 31.56 18.33
CA LEU A 85 9.48 30.33 18.52
C LEU A 85 8.56 29.10 18.50
N TRP A 86 7.42 29.18 19.17
CA TRP A 86 6.45 28.09 19.23
C TRP A 86 5.86 27.75 17.87
N ASN A 87 5.44 28.75 17.10
CA ASN A 87 4.91 28.56 15.74
C ASN A 87 5.96 27.95 14.81
N LYS A 88 7.18 28.52 14.79
CA LYS A 88 8.32 27.99 14.02
C LYS A 88 8.61 26.53 14.40
N THR A 89 8.48 26.18 15.68
CA THR A 89 8.70 24.81 16.18
C THR A 89 7.62 23.85 15.70
N ILE A 90 6.34 24.23 15.70
CA ILE A 90 5.24 23.39 15.21
C ILE A 90 5.44 23.03 13.73
N ASP A 91 5.78 24.02 12.91
CA ASP A 91 6.00 23.79 11.48
C ASP A 91 7.24 22.94 11.22
N ALA A 92 8.33 23.17 11.97
CA ALA A 92 9.52 22.33 11.92
C ALA A 92 9.21 20.86 12.30
N VAL A 93 8.39 20.62 13.32
CA VAL A 93 8.02 19.25 13.75
C VAL A 93 7.28 18.49 12.66
N LYS A 94 6.36 19.13 11.92
CA LYS A 94 5.67 18.49 10.78
C LYS A 94 6.66 18.04 9.72
N LYS A 95 7.54 18.95 9.29
CA LYS A 95 8.58 18.69 8.28
C LYS A 95 9.58 17.61 8.72
N ILE A 96 9.97 17.61 10.00
CA ILE A 96 10.86 16.57 10.55
C ILE A 96 10.19 15.19 10.51
N ASN A 97 8.89 15.10 10.82
CA ASN A 97 8.15 13.83 10.77
C ASN A 97 8.05 13.28 9.34
N GLU A 98 7.82 14.14 8.34
CA GLU A 98 7.82 13.75 6.93
C GLU A 98 9.18 13.20 6.48
N ILE A 99 10.27 13.92 6.81
CA ILE A 99 11.64 13.49 6.48
C ILE A 99 11.95 12.15 7.15
N LYS A 100 11.60 12.01 8.42
CA LYS A 100 11.79 10.79 9.20
C LYS A 100 11.05 9.61 8.58
N LEU A 101 9.76 9.77 8.27
CA LEU A 101 8.96 8.73 7.65
C LEU A 101 9.54 8.31 6.30
N ARG A 102 9.95 9.26 5.46
CA ARG A 102 10.59 8.99 4.17
C ARG A 102 11.86 8.16 4.33
N ARG A 103 12.73 8.50 5.28
CA ARG A 103 13.98 7.76 5.57
C ARG A 103 13.71 6.36 6.13
N GLU A 104 12.76 6.23 7.05
CA GLU A 104 12.35 4.93 7.60
C GLU A 104 11.78 4.02 6.51
N CYS A 105 10.91 4.54 5.64
CA CYS A 105 10.36 3.80 4.51
C CYS A 105 11.45 3.36 3.54
N HIS A 106 12.38 4.26 3.18
CA HIS A 106 13.52 3.92 2.32
C HIS A 106 14.37 2.78 2.92
N PHE A 107 14.71 2.87 4.21
CA PHE A 107 15.46 1.81 4.91
C PHE A 107 14.73 0.46 4.89
N VAL A 108 13.41 0.48 5.09
CA VAL A 108 12.60 -0.75 5.04
C VAL A 108 12.56 -1.33 3.63
N MET A 109 12.39 -0.50 2.60
CA MET A 109 12.34 -0.93 1.20
C MET A 109 13.68 -1.53 0.73
N GLU A 110 14.78 -0.86 1.03
CA GLU A 110 16.13 -1.35 0.67
C GLU A 110 16.42 -2.70 1.33
N ARG A 111 15.98 -2.88 2.59
CA ARG A 111 16.10 -4.17 3.28
C ARG A 111 15.25 -5.25 2.62
N LEU A 112 14.03 -4.93 2.19
CA LEU A 112 13.11 -5.89 1.56
C LEU A 112 13.55 -6.27 0.14
N ARG A 113 14.22 -5.36 -0.58
CA ARG A 113 14.74 -5.61 -1.94
C ARG A 113 15.63 -6.85 -2.01
N LYS A 114 16.51 -7.04 -1.03
CA LYS A 114 17.38 -8.24 -0.93
C LYS A 114 16.60 -9.56 -0.84
N GLY A 115 15.38 -9.53 -0.28
CA GLY A 115 14.52 -10.71 -0.21
C GLY A 115 14.09 -11.18 -1.61
N ARG A 116 13.79 -10.23 -2.50
CA ARG A 116 13.36 -10.50 -3.87
C ARG A 116 14.44 -11.25 -4.67
N ASP A 117 15.71 -10.87 -4.52
CA ASP A 117 16.81 -11.53 -5.24
C ASP A 117 16.92 -13.01 -4.84
N HIS A 118 16.72 -13.31 -3.54
CA HIS A 118 16.70 -14.67 -3.06
C HIS A 118 15.45 -15.45 -3.49
N GLU A 119 14.30 -14.78 -3.60
CA GLU A 119 13.07 -15.37 -4.14
C GLU A 119 13.27 -15.78 -5.60
N ILE A 120 13.74 -14.86 -6.45
CA ILE A 120 14.02 -15.15 -7.87
C ILE A 120 15.00 -16.33 -8.02
N HIS A 121 16.06 -16.36 -7.22
CA HIS A 121 17.02 -17.47 -7.26
C HIS A 121 16.36 -18.79 -6.84
N ARG A 122 15.50 -18.79 -5.82
CA ARG A 122 14.76 -20.00 -5.41
C ARG A 122 13.81 -20.45 -6.51
N ASP A 123 13.08 -19.53 -7.11
CA ASP A 123 12.14 -19.84 -8.19
C ASP A 123 12.86 -20.47 -9.39
N ILE A 124 14.03 -19.95 -9.79
CA ILE A 124 14.86 -20.56 -10.84
C ILE A 124 15.26 -21.99 -10.47
N VAL A 125 15.74 -22.20 -9.25
CA VAL A 125 16.16 -23.53 -8.76
C VAL A 125 14.96 -24.49 -8.69
N ASP A 126 13.80 -24.00 -8.27
CA ASP A 126 12.58 -24.78 -8.13
C ASP A 126 12.03 -25.18 -9.50
N VAL A 127 12.03 -24.28 -10.48
CA VAL A 127 11.65 -24.59 -11.87
C VAL A 127 12.61 -25.60 -12.49
N GLN A 128 13.93 -25.45 -12.29
CA GLN A 128 14.92 -26.39 -12.81
C GLN A 128 14.75 -27.80 -12.23
N LYS A 129 14.51 -27.93 -10.92
CA LYS A 129 14.33 -29.23 -10.24
C LYS A 129 12.99 -29.88 -10.58
N ASN A 130 11.93 -29.08 -10.65
CA ASN A 130 10.56 -29.56 -10.79
C ASN A 130 10.01 -29.39 -12.20
N ILE A 131 10.88 -29.29 -13.21
CA ILE A 131 10.48 -29.08 -14.61
C ILE A 131 9.49 -30.14 -15.11
N ALA A 132 9.60 -31.37 -14.61
CA ALA A 132 8.72 -32.48 -14.95
C ALA A 132 7.27 -32.30 -14.47
N LEU A 133 7.02 -31.48 -13.45
CA LEU A 133 5.66 -31.17 -12.96
C LEU A 133 4.95 -30.15 -13.84
N ILE A 134 5.69 -29.43 -14.67
CA ILE A 134 5.18 -28.38 -15.55
C ILE A 134 4.92 -29.01 -16.93
N ARG A 135 3.66 -29.05 -17.37
CA ARG A 135 3.33 -29.40 -18.75
C ARG A 135 3.97 -28.35 -19.67
N SER A 136 4.79 -28.77 -20.63
CA SER A 136 5.47 -27.84 -21.55
C SER A 136 4.46 -26.87 -22.17
N PRO A 137 4.64 -25.55 -22.03
CA PRO A 137 3.72 -24.55 -22.58
C PRO A 137 3.53 -24.66 -24.09
N ALA A 138 4.45 -25.35 -24.81
CA ALA A 138 4.39 -25.58 -26.24
C ALA A 138 3.43 -26.73 -26.65
N ILE A 139 3.06 -27.62 -25.72
CA ILE A 139 2.11 -28.70 -25.97
C ILE A 139 0.71 -28.07 -26.11
N GLY A 140 0.13 -28.15 -27.31
CA GLY A 140 -1.17 -27.57 -27.65
C GLY A 140 -1.15 -26.11 -28.12
N VAL A 141 0.03 -25.47 -28.28
CA VAL A 141 0.11 -24.13 -28.91
C VAL A 141 -0.17 -24.21 -30.40
N LYS A 142 0.33 -25.24 -31.07
CA LYS A 142 0.02 -25.50 -32.49
C LYS A 142 -1.46 -25.77 -32.69
N GLU A 143 -2.09 -26.52 -31.77
CA GLU A 143 -3.53 -26.80 -31.80
C GLU A 143 -4.39 -25.58 -31.49
N ARG A 144 -3.94 -24.68 -30.59
CA ARG A 144 -4.63 -23.41 -30.31
C ARG A 144 -4.51 -22.43 -31.47
N ARG A 145 -3.31 -22.26 -32.03
CA ARG A 145 -3.09 -21.42 -33.23
C ARG A 145 -3.87 -21.93 -34.43
N ALA A 146 -3.87 -23.24 -34.68
CA ALA A 146 -4.67 -23.81 -35.77
C ALA A 146 -6.19 -23.62 -35.56
N LYS A 147 -6.67 -23.57 -34.30
CA LYS A 147 -8.06 -23.23 -33.99
C LYS A 147 -8.35 -21.74 -34.19
N GLU A 148 -7.44 -20.86 -33.79
CA GLU A 148 -7.54 -19.42 -33.99
C GLU A 148 -7.52 -19.08 -35.49
N GLU A 149 -6.61 -19.67 -36.26
CA GLU A 149 -6.51 -19.54 -37.73
C GLU A 149 -7.77 -20.09 -38.42
N ALA A 150 -8.30 -21.24 -37.98
CA ALA A 150 -9.55 -21.78 -38.52
C ALA A 150 -10.77 -20.92 -38.18
N GLN A 151 -10.80 -20.31 -36.99
CA GLN A 151 -11.84 -19.34 -36.60
C GLN A 151 -11.75 -18.06 -37.44
N GLU A 152 -10.54 -17.55 -37.67
CA GLU A 152 -10.29 -16.38 -38.51
C GLU A 152 -10.67 -16.62 -39.97
N SER A 153 -10.35 -17.80 -40.52
CA SER A 153 -10.77 -18.18 -41.87
C SER A 153 -12.29 -18.36 -42.02
N ALA A 154 -12.95 -18.90 -40.99
CA ALA A 154 -14.42 -19.04 -41.00
C ALA A 154 -15.10 -17.67 -40.95
N LEU A 155 -14.58 -16.74 -40.13
CA LEU A 155 -15.08 -15.37 -40.05
C LEU A 155 -14.91 -14.63 -41.39
N LEU A 156 -13.80 -14.85 -42.10
CA LEU A 156 -13.55 -14.26 -43.42
C LEU A 156 -14.49 -14.82 -44.50
N MET A 157 -14.78 -16.12 -44.48
CA MET A 157 -15.76 -16.73 -45.40
C MET A 157 -17.19 -16.23 -45.15
N ASP A 158 -17.58 -16.05 -43.88
CA ASP A 158 -18.88 -15.45 -43.52
C ASP A 158 -18.99 -13.97 -43.94
N MET A 159 -17.86 -13.27 -44.13
CA MET A 159 -17.83 -11.90 -44.66
C MET A 159 -17.85 -11.85 -46.20
N GLU A 160 -17.17 -12.77 -46.88
CA GLU A 160 -17.12 -12.82 -48.35
C GLU A 160 -18.42 -13.32 -49.00
N GLU A 161 -19.22 -14.16 -48.34
CA GLU A 161 -20.55 -14.54 -48.85
C GLU A 161 -21.61 -13.43 -48.69
N GLY A 162 -21.27 -12.31 -48.02
CA GLY A 162 -22.18 -11.20 -47.73
C GLY A 162 -22.06 -9.96 -48.61
N GLU A 163 -21.16 -9.92 -49.61
CA GLU A 163 -21.00 -8.74 -50.48
C GLU A 163 -22.04 -8.71 -51.61
N GLU A 164 -23.30 -8.42 -51.28
CA GLU A 164 -24.13 -7.63 -52.20
C GLU A 164 -23.67 -6.17 -52.07
N GLU A 165 -23.10 -5.60 -53.15
CA GLU A 165 -22.58 -4.23 -53.19
C GLU A 165 -23.70 -3.21 -52.87
N GLU A 166 -23.77 -2.71 -51.63
CA GLU A 166 -24.60 -1.54 -51.32
C GLU A 166 -23.91 -0.25 -51.77
N GLU A 167 -24.48 0.40 -52.78
CA GLU A 167 -24.06 1.68 -53.33
C GLU A 167 -24.22 2.80 -52.29
N ILE A 168 -23.12 3.30 -51.73
CA ILE A 168 -23.13 4.36 -50.71
C ILE A 168 -23.56 5.69 -51.34
N GLN A 169 -24.80 6.13 -51.10
CA GLN A 169 -25.26 7.48 -51.42
C GLN A 169 -24.78 8.50 -50.39
N TYR A 170 -24.10 9.55 -50.83
CA TYR A 170 -23.68 10.68 -49.99
C TYR A 170 -24.87 11.57 -49.63
N VAL A 171 -25.23 11.62 -48.34
CA VAL A 171 -26.27 12.51 -47.82
C VAL A 171 -25.62 13.70 -47.11
N ASP A 172 -26.03 14.91 -47.49
CA ASP A 172 -25.50 16.18 -46.96
C ASP A 172 -25.77 16.31 -45.45
N ALA A 173 -24.70 16.47 -44.66
CA ALA A 173 -24.69 16.27 -43.20
C ALA A 173 -25.73 17.13 -42.46
N ARG A 174 -26.01 18.34 -42.94
CA ARG A 174 -26.99 19.26 -42.33
C ARG A 174 -28.43 18.76 -42.41
N LYS A 175 -28.78 17.97 -43.44
CA LYS A 175 -30.11 17.37 -43.54
C LYS A 175 -30.28 16.24 -42.53
N LEU A 176 -29.21 15.46 -42.32
CA LEU A 176 -29.21 14.36 -41.36
C LEU A 176 -29.32 14.88 -39.93
N GLU A 177 -28.59 15.93 -39.59
CA GLU A 177 -28.67 16.57 -38.26
C GLU A 177 -30.08 17.09 -37.98
N LYS A 178 -30.72 17.74 -38.96
CA LYS A 178 -32.09 18.24 -38.83
C LYS A 178 -33.12 17.12 -38.65
N GLN A 179 -32.95 16.02 -39.38
CA GLN A 179 -33.81 14.84 -39.23
C GLN A 179 -33.61 14.15 -37.88
N LEU A 180 -32.37 14.12 -37.37
CA LEU A 180 -32.08 13.58 -36.04
C LEU A 180 -32.67 14.45 -34.94
N GLU A 181 -32.57 15.78 -35.05
CA GLU A 181 -33.21 16.73 -34.12
C GLU A 181 -34.74 16.61 -34.15
N GLU A 182 -35.36 16.52 -35.33
CA GLU A 182 -36.81 16.32 -35.47
C GLU A 182 -37.26 14.95 -34.90
N SER A 183 -36.47 13.91 -35.10
CA SER A 183 -36.75 12.58 -34.53
C SER A 183 -36.57 12.53 -33.00
N ALA A 184 -35.62 13.29 -32.46
CA ALA A 184 -35.40 13.39 -31.02
C ALA A 184 -36.54 14.16 -30.34
N SER A 185 -37.05 15.24 -30.97
CA SER A 185 -38.21 15.95 -30.46
C SER A 185 -39.48 15.09 -30.41
N LEU A 186 -39.68 14.22 -31.41
CA LEU A 186 -40.83 13.30 -31.41
C LEU A 186 -40.74 12.25 -30.29
N LEU A 187 -39.54 11.81 -29.94
CA LEU A 187 -39.33 10.88 -28.81
C LEU A 187 -39.53 11.57 -27.45
N GLU A 188 -39.18 12.85 -27.34
CA GLU A 188 -39.48 13.64 -26.14
C GLU A 188 -40.99 13.86 -25.97
N ASP A 189 -41.71 14.14 -27.06
CA ASP A 189 -43.17 14.27 -27.06
C ASP A 189 -43.87 12.93 -26.71
N ASP A 190 -43.36 11.80 -27.20
CA ASP A 190 -43.85 10.45 -26.86
C ASP A 190 -43.55 10.07 -25.39
N GLU A 191 -42.41 10.50 -24.84
CA GLU A 191 -42.09 10.32 -23.42
C GLU A 191 -42.96 11.17 -22.49
N GLU A 192 -43.33 12.39 -22.91
CA GLU A 192 -44.26 13.24 -22.17
C GLU A 192 -45.69 12.68 -22.20
N MET A 193 -46.13 12.13 -23.34
CA MET A 193 -47.43 11.44 -23.48
C MET A 193 -47.54 10.16 -22.65
N MET A 194 -46.42 9.48 -22.35
CA MET A 194 -46.38 8.27 -21.52
C MET A 194 -46.29 8.55 -20.00
N LYS A 195 -46.08 9.81 -19.60
CA LYS A 195 -45.99 10.26 -18.19
C LYS A 195 -47.26 10.99 -17.68
N ALA A 196 -48.26 11.20 -18.53
CA ALA A 196 -49.59 11.71 -18.18
C ALA A 196 -50.59 10.55 -17.92
#